data_AF-A0AAI8CFX2-F1
#
_entry.id   AF-A0AAI8CFX2-F1
#
_cell.length_a   1.000
_cell.length_b   1.000
_cell.length_c   1.000
_cell.angle_alpha   90.00
_cell.angle_beta   90.00
_cell.angle_gamma   90.00
#
_symmetry.space_group_name_H-M   'P 1'
#
loop_
_entity.id
_entity.type
_entity.pdbx_description
1 polymer ?
#
loop_
_entity_poly.entity_id
_entity_poly.type
_entity_poly.pdbx_seq_one_letter_code
_entity_poly.pdbx_strand_id
1 'polypeptide(L)'
;MSTFTYRLAYYLFGVLGGSIVLFFVLNQKKTSCSYFPNDRVLNNLRSKPFHYSKEASKILSEKWIDTTDIRNTLTYGDVDFSRSNIQTKSGGKRYIIEGFTTKKQSIELEVENFEDKSVLKNIIKTK
;
A
#
# COMPACT_ATOMS: atom_id res chain seq x y z
N MET A 1 13.71 -32.58 38.58
CA MET A 1 13.13 -31.49 37.76
C MET A 1 12.91 -30.29 38.68
N SER A 2 13.46 -29.11 38.40
CA SER A 2 13.38 -27.97 39.33
C SER A 2 12.00 -27.29 39.28
N THR A 3 11.58 -26.65 40.37
CA THR A 3 10.32 -25.87 40.47
C THR A 3 10.19 -24.82 39.37
N PHE A 4 11.31 -24.29 38.90
CA PHE A 4 11.38 -23.36 37.79
C PHE A 4 10.86 -23.97 36.48
N THR A 5 11.24 -25.22 36.16
CA THR A 5 10.82 -25.90 34.93
C THR A 5 9.30 -26.10 34.87
N TYR A 6 8.66 -26.43 36.01
CA TYR A 6 7.21 -26.56 36.07
C TYR A 6 6.51 -25.23 35.82
N ARG A 7 6.97 -24.15 36.49
CA ARG A 7 6.41 -22.80 36.29
C ARG A 7 6.57 -22.36 34.84
N LEU A 8 7.75 -22.58 34.25
CA LEU A 8 8.01 -22.27 32.85
C LEU A 8 7.09 -23.03 31.90
N ALA A 9 6.87 -24.33 32.13
CA ALA A 9 5.97 -25.15 31.31
C ALA A 9 4.51 -24.64 31.36
N TYR A 10 4.01 -24.26 32.54
CA TYR A 10 2.66 -23.69 32.67
C TYR A 10 2.52 -22.36 31.91
N TYR A 11 3.53 -21.48 31.98
CA TYR A 11 3.50 -20.23 31.22
C TYR A 11 3.56 -20.45 29.72
N LEU A 12 4.42 -21.36 29.25
CA LEU A 12 4.53 -21.69 27.83
C LEU A 12 3.24 -22.30 27.28
N PHE A 13 2.56 -23.15 28.05
CA PHE A 13 1.26 -23.71 27.66
C PHE A 13 0.20 -22.60 27.50
N GLY A 14 0.14 -21.67 28.46
CA GLY A 14 -0.75 -20.51 28.38
C GLY A 14 -0.45 -19.60 27.20
N VAL A 15 0.83 -19.31 26.94
CA VAL A 15 1.26 -18.50 25.79
C VAL A 15 0.94 -19.20 24.48
N LEU A 16 1.24 -20.49 24.32
CA LEU A 16 0.90 -21.27 23.13
C LEU A 16 -0.61 -21.27 22.86
N GLY A 17 -1.42 -21.58 23.88
CA GLY A 17 -2.87 -21.56 23.78
C GLY A 17 -3.40 -20.16 23.39
N GLY A 18 -2.91 -19.12 24.05
CA GLY A 18 -3.26 -17.73 23.75
C GLY A 18 -2.85 -17.32 22.32
N SER A 19 -1.66 -17.71 21.87
CA SER A 19 -1.18 -17.43 20.51
C SER A 19 -2.02 -18.12 19.44
N ILE A 20 -2.50 -19.35 19.69
CA ILE A 20 -3.41 -20.05 18.75
C ILE A 20 -4.72 -19.28 18.62
N VAL A 21 -5.34 -18.88 19.73
CA VAL A 21 -6.59 -18.09 19.70
C VAL A 21 -6.39 -16.77 18.98
N LEU A 22 -5.30 -16.05 19.29
CA LEU A 22 -4.95 -14.79 18.64
C LEU A 22 -4.76 -14.97 17.12
N PHE A 23 -4.08 -16.02 16.69
CA PHE A 23 -3.86 -16.33 15.27
C PHE A 23 -5.18 -16.49 14.52
N PHE A 24 -6.15 -17.23 15.07
CA PHE A 24 -7.46 -17.39 14.44
C PHE A 24 -8.24 -16.07 14.36
N VAL A 25 -8.24 -15.26 15.43
CA VAL A 25 -8.94 -13.95 15.44
C VAL A 25 -8.31 -12.98 14.45
N LEU A 26 -6.98 -12.93 14.38
CA LEU A 26 -6.27 -12.04 13.46
C LEU A 26 -6.38 -12.48 12.01
N ASN A 27 -6.44 -13.78 11.69
CA ASN A 27 -6.57 -14.24 10.30
C ASN A 27 -7.97 -14.05 9.71
N GLN A 28 -9.02 -14.09 10.52
CA GLN A 28 -10.37 -13.81 10.03
C GLN A 28 -10.54 -12.35 9.62
N LYS A 29 -9.81 -11.44 10.27
CA LYS A 29 -9.72 -10.05 9.85
C LYS A 29 -8.63 -9.98 8.78
N LYS A 30 -8.94 -9.63 7.53
CA LYS A 30 -7.92 -9.32 6.51
C LYS A 30 -7.17 -8.02 6.82
N THR A 31 -6.75 -7.82 8.07
CA THR A 31 -6.07 -6.64 8.57
C THR A 31 -4.62 -6.70 8.15
N SER A 32 -4.28 -6.03 7.05
CA SER A 32 -2.89 -5.70 6.75
C SER A 32 -2.40 -4.67 7.76
N CYS A 33 -1.46 -5.02 8.63
CA CYS A 33 -0.84 -4.06 9.52
C CYS A 33 0.15 -3.19 8.72
N SER A 34 -0.32 -2.06 8.17
CA SER A 34 0.52 -1.10 7.44
C SER A 34 1.35 -0.27 8.43
N TYR A 35 2.40 -0.87 8.99
CA TYR A 35 3.23 -0.21 10.00
C TYR A 35 4.15 0.86 9.38
N PHE A 36 4.71 0.57 8.19
CA PHE A 36 5.65 1.47 7.54
C PHE A 36 4.95 2.64 6.82
N PRO A 37 5.60 3.83 6.75
CA PRO A 37 5.04 4.99 6.07
C PRO A 37 4.63 4.72 4.61
N ASN A 38 5.45 3.99 3.85
CA ASN A 38 5.16 3.60 2.46
C ASN A 38 3.83 2.84 2.36
N ASP A 39 3.73 1.72 3.08
CA ASP A 39 2.54 0.87 3.08
C ASP A 39 1.29 1.61 3.54
N ARG A 40 1.43 2.56 4.48
CA ARG A 40 0.31 3.36 4.95
C ARG A 40 -0.26 4.24 3.85
N VAL A 41 0.59 4.90 3.07
CA VAL A 41 0.15 5.73 1.93
C VAL A 41 -0.50 4.83 0.87
N LEU A 42 0.19 3.77 0.44
CA LEU A 42 -0.31 2.85 -0.57
C LEU A 42 -1.63 2.19 -0.17
N ASN A 43 -1.77 1.77 1.08
CA ASN A 43 -3.02 1.23 1.61
C ASN A 43 -4.13 2.29 1.65
N ASN A 44 -3.82 3.50 2.08
CA ASN A 44 -4.78 4.60 2.09
C ASN A 44 -5.31 4.90 0.68
N LEU A 45 -4.44 4.93 -0.33
CA LEU A 45 -4.82 5.17 -1.72
C LEU A 45 -5.73 4.07 -2.27
N ARG A 46 -5.44 2.79 -1.96
CA ARG A 46 -6.21 1.62 -2.40
C ARG A 46 -7.53 1.41 -1.66
N SER A 47 -7.64 1.92 -0.43
CA SER A 47 -8.85 1.78 0.40
C SER A 47 -10.01 2.68 -0.05
N LYS A 48 -9.78 3.60 -0.98
CA LYS A 48 -10.73 4.61 -1.45
C LYS A 48 -11.11 4.38 -2.91
N PRO A 49 -12.26 4.89 -3.37
CA PRO A 49 -12.58 5.00 -4.79
C PRO A 49 -11.42 5.64 -5.57
N PHE A 50 -10.96 4.94 -6.61
CA PHE A 50 -9.82 5.35 -7.43
C PHE A 50 -10.30 5.85 -8.79
N HIS A 51 -10.00 7.11 -9.11
CA HIS A 51 -10.40 7.77 -10.35
C HIS A 51 -9.20 8.10 -11.23
N TYR A 52 -9.45 8.27 -12.52
CA TYR A 52 -8.44 8.63 -13.51
C TYR A 52 -8.73 10.03 -14.05
N SER A 53 -7.71 10.87 -14.10
CA SER A 53 -7.79 12.17 -14.81
C SER A 53 -7.90 11.95 -16.31
N LYS A 54 -8.19 13.03 -17.06
CA LYS A 54 -8.21 12.97 -18.53
C LYS A 54 -6.83 12.67 -19.08
N GLU A 55 -5.79 13.22 -18.47
CA GLU A 55 -4.39 12.99 -18.86
C GLU A 55 -3.99 11.53 -18.64
N ALA A 56 -4.28 10.98 -17.45
CA ALA A 56 -3.99 9.58 -17.15
C ALA A 56 -4.79 8.62 -18.04
N SER A 57 -6.06 8.94 -18.32
CA SER A 57 -6.90 8.14 -19.22
C SER A 57 -6.37 8.13 -20.65
N LYS A 58 -5.80 9.25 -21.12
CA LYS A 58 -5.14 9.33 -22.43
C LYS A 58 -3.92 8.43 -22.47
N ILE A 59 -3.08 8.43 -21.43
CA ILE A 59 -1.88 7.58 -21.37
C ILE A 59 -2.25 6.10 -21.27
N LEU A 60 -3.31 5.77 -20.54
CA LEU A 60 -3.85 4.40 -20.46
C LEU A 60 -4.38 3.87 -21.79
N SER A 61 -4.73 4.75 -22.73
CA SER A 61 -5.06 4.32 -24.10
C SER A 61 -3.82 3.87 -24.89
N GLU A 62 -2.61 4.15 -24.39
CA GLU A 62 -1.37 3.71 -25.00
C GLU A 62 -1.05 2.26 -24.57
N LYS A 63 -0.72 1.39 -25.54
CA LYS A 63 -0.54 -0.07 -25.34
C LYS A 63 0.66 -0.50 -24.47
N TRP A 64 1.40 0.45 -23.88
CA TRP A 64 2.60 0.14 -23.11
C TRP A 64 2.33 0.02 -21.61
N ILE A 65 1.18 0.52 -21.13
CA ILE A 65 0.77 0.43 -19.72
C ILE A 65 -0.65 -0.09 -19.62
N ASP A 66 -0.92 -0.89 -18.59
CA ASP A 66 -2.25 -1.37 -18.26
C ASP A 66 -2.66 -0.97 -16.84
N THR A 67 -3.96 -1.02 -16.58
CA THR A 67 -4.57 -0.91 -15.25
C THR A 67 -3.94 -1.88 -14.24
N THR A 68 -3.49 -3.05 -14.68
CA THR A 68 -2.77 -4.02 -13.86
C THR A 68 -1.43 -3.46 -13.36
N ASP A 69 -0.69 -2.75 -14.21
CA ASP A 69 0.58 -2.11 -13.84
C ASP A 69 0.37 -1.01 -12.80
N ILE A 70 -0.72 -0.25 -12.94
CA ILE A 70 -1.10 0.78 -11.97
C ILE A 70 -1.43 0.13 -10.62
N ARG A 71 -2.25 -0.93 -10.61
CA ARG A 71 -2.63 -1.63 -9.37
C ARG A 71 -1.42 -2.26 -8.69
N ASN A 72 -0.49 -2.82 -9.47
CA ASN A 72 0.76 -3.37 -8.96
C ASN A 72 1.64 -2.28 -8.36
N THR A 73 1.77 -1.13 -9.04
CA THR A 73 2.53 0.01 -8.52
C THR A 73 1.92 0.57 -7.23
N LEU A 74 0.59 0.64 -7.14
CA LEU A 74 -0.11 1.04 -5.90
C LEU A 74 -0.03 0.00 -4.78
N THR A 75 0.42 -1.22 -5.07
CA THR A 75 0.52 -2.32 -4.08
C THR A 75 1.95 -2.58 -3.63
N TYR A 76 2.90 -2.47 -4.55
CA TYR A 76 4.31 -2.87 -4.35
C TYR A 76 5.31 -1.76 -4.69
N GLY A 77 4.83 -0.58 -5.12
CA GLY A 77 5.69 0.55 -5.44
C GLY A 77 6.31 1.20 -4.20
N ASP A 78 7.15 2.18 -4.47
CA ASP A 78 7.80 2.99 -3.43
C ASP A 78 7.36 4.45 -3.54
N VAL A 79 6.98 5.03 -2.40
CA VAL A 79 6.55 6.42 -2.34
C VAL A 79 7.77 7.30 -2.15
N ASP A 80 8.04 8.17 -3.12
CA ASP A 80 9.08 9.18 -2.95
C ASP A 80 8.56 10.31 -2.05
N PHE A 81 8.81 10.17 -0.74
CA PHE A 81 8.42 11.16 0.26
C PHE A 81 9.10 12.53 0.08
N SER A 82 10.20 12.61 -0.65
CA SER A 82 10.90 13.87 -0.92
C SER A 82 10.10 14.75 -1.89
N ARG A 83 9.37 14.12 -2.82
CA ARG A 83 8.52 14.80 -3.83
C ARG A 83 7.01 14.73 -3.51
N SER A 84 6.65 14.11 -2.39
CA SER A 84 5.27 13.80 -1.99
C SER A 84 4.80 14.55 -0.74
N ASN A 85 3.54 14.30 -0.34
CA ASN A 85 2.85 14.95 0.78
C ASN A 85 2.76 16.47 0.63
N ILE A 86 2.66 16.94 -0.63
CA ILE A 86 2.52 18.36 -0.97
C ILE A 86 1.04 18.69 -1.12
N GLN A 87 0.57 19.73 -0.44
CA GLN A 87 -0.80 20.21 -0.57
C GLN A 87 -1.03 20.75 -1.99
N THR A 88 -2.08 20.27 -2.65
CA THR A 88 -2.48 20.73 -3.98
C THR A 88 -3.52 21.85 -3.87
N LYS A 89 -3.62 22.67 -4.93
CA LYS A 89 -4.63 23.73 -5.03
C LYS A 89 -6.07 23.22 -4.94
N SER A 90 -6.29 21.96 -5.32
CA SER A 90 -7.60 21.30 -5.30
C SER A 90 -7.98 20.78 -3.90
N GLY A 91 -7.11 20.90 -2.90
CA GLY A 91 -7.37 20.49 -1.51
C GLY A 91 -6.83 19.10 -1.14
N GLY A 92 -6.42 18.28 -2.12
CA GLY A 92 -5.79 16.98 -1.89
C GLY A 92 -4.29 17.06 -1.62
N LYS A 93 -3.68 15.94 -1.25
CA LYS A 93 -2.23 15.77 -1.12
C LYS A 93 -1.65 15.01 -2.31
N ARG A 94 -0.58 15.52 -2.90
CA ARG A 94 0.10 14.86 -4.01
C ARG A 94 1.10 13.83 -3.50
N TYR A 95 1.09 12.64 -4.10
CA TYR A 95 2.07 11.58 -3.91
C TYR A 95 2.66 11.13 -5.24
N ILE A 96 3.96 10.86 -5.21
CA ILE A 96 4.76 10.32 -6.29
C ILE A 96 5.13 8.89 -5.92
N ILE A 97 4.77 7.94 -6.78
CA ILE A 97 4.94 6.51 -6.52
C ILE A 97 5.73 5.91 -7.67
N GLU A 98 6.90 5.40 -7.35
CA GLU A 98 7.78 4.72 -8.29
C GLU A 98 7.45 3.23 -8.34
N GLY A 99 7.49 2.67 -9.54
CA GLY A 99 7.21 1.25 -9.73
C GLY A 99 7.65 0.76 -11.09
N PHE A 100 7.24 -0.47 -11.39
CA PHE A 100 7.56 -1.14 -12.63
C PHE A 100 6.31 -1.71 -13.27
N THR A 101 6.22 -1.60 -14.60
CA THR A 101 5.22 -2.33 -15.36
C THR A 101 5.54 -3.83 -15.38
N THR A 102 4.56 -4.63 -15.80
CA THR A 102 4.71 -6.07 -16.06
C THR A 102 5.82 -6.35 -17.09
N LYS A 103 6.15 -5.37 -17.94
CA LYS A 103 7.25 -5.41 -18.90
C LYS A 103 8.59 -4.93 -18.34
N LYS A 104 8.70 -4.74 -17.01
CA LYS A 104 9.87 -4.21 -16.29
C LYS A 104 10.29 -2.80 -16.70
N GLN A 105 9.36 -2.00 -17.23
CA GLN A 105 9.61 -0.58 -17.50
C GLN A 105 9.43 0.22 -16.21
N SER A 106 10.41 1.05 -15.84
CA SER A 106 10.27 1.98 -14.71
C SER A 106 9.24 3.06 -15.02
N ILE A 107 8.32 3.27 -14.09
CA ILE A 107 7.25 4.26 -14.19
C ILE A 107 7.10 5.02 -12.89
N GLU A 108 6.58 6.23 -13.00
CA GLU A 108 6.21 7.09 -11.89
C GLU A 108 4.72 7.44 -12.01
N LEU A 109 3.97 7.22 -10.94
CA LEU A 109 2.57 7.60 -10.83
C LEU A 109 2.45 8.86 -9.98
N GLU A 110 1.76 9.86 -10.52
CA GLU A 110 1.38 11.06 -9.79
C GLU A 110 -0.08 10.93 -9.33
N VAL A 111 -0.28 10.77 -8.02
CA VAL A 111 -1.59 10.53 -7.42
C VAL A 111 -1.96 11.66 -6.47
N GLU A 112 -3.16 12.22 -6.65
CA GLU A 112 -3.78 13.12 -5.69
C GLU A 112 -4.66 12.32 -4.72
N ASN A 113 -4.34 12.41 -3.44
CA ASN A 113 -5.06 11.78 -2.34
C ASN A 113 -5.99 12.81 -1.66
N PHE A 114 -7.30 12.58 -1.73
CA PHE A 114 -8.32 13.32 -0.99
C PHE A 114 -8.82 12.48 0.18
N GLU A 115 -9.68 13.03 1.03
CA GLU A 115 -10.23 12.27 2.17
C GLU A 115 -11.11 11.11 1.71
N ASP A 116 -11.95 11.34 0.70
CA ASP A 116 -12.97 10.44 0.18
C ASP A 116 -12.53 9.63 -1.04
N LYS A 117 -11.52 10.09 -1.79
CA LYS A 117 -11.11 9.48 -3.07
C LYS A 117 -9.63 9.66 -3.39
N SER A 118 -9.15 8.87 -4.33
CA SER A 118 -7.80 8.99 -4.90
C SER A 118 -7.92 9.23 -6.41
N VAL A 119 -7.10 10.14 -6.96
CA VAL A 119 -7.14 10.48 -8.39
C VAL A 119 -5.75 10.31 -9.00
N LEU A 120 -5.61 9.44 -9.99
CA LEU A 120 -4.40 9.37 -10.80
C LEU A 120 -4.36 10.57 -11.75
N LYS A 121 -3.37 11.44 -11.56
CA LYS A 121 -3.20 12.67 -12.34
C LYS A 121 -2.35 12.44 -13.57
N ASN A 122 -1.25 11.71 -13.43
CA ASN A 122 -0.30 11.51 -14.51
C ASN A 122 0.49 10.20 -14.35
N ILE A 123 1.06 9.74 -15.46
CA ILE A 123 1.88 8.53 -15.56
C ILE A 123 3.12 8.88 -16.39
N ILE A 124 4.30 8.77 -15.80
CA ILE A 124 5.55 9.15 -16.45
C ILE A 124 6.41 7.91 -16.63
N LYS A 125 7.02 7.76 -17.82
CA LYS A 125 8.08 6.77 -18.03
C LYS A 125 9.39 7.32 -17.51
N THR A 126 10.03 6.58 -16.62
CA THR A 126 11.39 6.86 -16.20
C THR A 126 12.35 6.01 -17.04
N LYS A 127 13.50 6.58 -17.38
CA LYS A 127 14.54 5.91 -18.18
C LYS A 127 15.35 4.94 -17.33
#